data_AF-A0A963TRN3-F1
#
_entry.id   AF-A0A963TRN3-F1
#
_cell.length_a   1.000
_cell.length_b   1.000
_cell.length_c   1.000
_cell.angle_alpha   90.00
_cell.angle_beta   90.00
_cell.angle_gamma   90.00
#
_symmetry.space_group_name_H-M   'P 1'
#
loop_
_entity.id
_entity.type
_entity.pdbx_description
1 polymer ?
#
loop_
_entity_poly.entity_id
_entity_poly.type
_entity_poly.pdbx_seq_one_letter_code
_entity_poly.pdbx_strand_id
1 'polypeptide(L)'
;RCAPLNDVGGPRLDITWLRHASALTQPLCQQHLRSGKLAGFYVDARQAPWSEHFKMRRYIEEELPSLVGKSFPVDMSRQGITGHSMGGHGALTIAFKNPDQYKSVSAFAPIAAPMRCPWGDKALPRYLGPDRETWRAYDATELLARMPDAKARPRLLVDVGLADQFLGLQLNIDTLEQACAAAGYPLTLRRHAGYDHGYYFISTFMADHLRHHAAMLGE
;
A
#
# COMPACT_ATOMS: atom_id res chain seq x y z
N ARG A 1 -9.00 14.75 38.69
CA ARG A 1 -8.21 13.68 39.32
C ARG A 1 -8.57 12.39 38.60
N CYS A 2 -7.81 12.00 37.58
CA CYS A 2 -8.05 10.75 36.84
C CYS A 2 -7.47 9.59 37.62
N ALA A 3 -8.27 8.55 37.85
CA ALA A 3 -7.86 7.29 38.44
C ALA A 3 -6.98 6.49 37.46
N PRO A 4 -6.03 5.69 37.95
CA PRO A 4 -5.17 4.88 37.09
C PRO A 4 -5.92 3.64 36.60
N LEU A 5 -5.81 3.35 35.30
CA LEU A 5 -6.20 2.06 34.72
C LEU A 5 -5.23 1.00 35.23
N ASN A 6 -5.73 0.10 36.06
CA ASN A 6 -5.01 -1.08 36.52
C ASN A 6 -4.72 -2.04 35.35
N ASP A 7 -3.53 -2.63 35.47
CA ASP A 7 -2.90 -3.66 34.66
C ASP A 7 -3.89 -4.79 34.27
N VAL A 8 -4.27 -4.84 32.99
CA VAL A 8 -5.00 -5.97 32.41
C VAL A 8 -3.95 -6.87 31.76
N GLY A 9 -3.67 -8.01 32.39
CA GLY A 9 -2.66 -8.99 32.00
C GLY A 9 -2.94 -9.69 30.67
N GLY A 10 -2.85 -8.95 29.56
CA GLY A 10 -2.68 -9.51 28.22
C GLY A 10 -1.20 -9.76 27.90
N PRO A 11 -0.87 -10.60 26.91
CA PRO A 11 0.51 -10.79 26.48
C PRO A 11 1.10 -9.42 26.10
N ARG A 12 2.15 -8.99 26.82
CA ARG A 12 2.90 -7.79 26.46
C ARG A 12 3.45 -8.00 25.05
N LEU A 13 3.05 -7.12 24.13
CA LEU A 13 3.64 -7.03 22.80
C LEU A 13 5.17 -6.95 22.97
N ASP A 14 5.86 -8.01 22.57
CA ASP A 14 7.30 -8.02 22.47
C ASP A 14 7.72 -7.18 21.26
N ILE A 15 7.73 -5.86 21.47
CA ILE A 15 8.27 -4.87 20.53
C ILE A 15 9.80 -4.80 20.59
N THR A 16 10.48 -5.79 21.17
CA THR A 16 11.94 -5.77 21.31
C THR A 16 12.63 -5.81 19.95
N TRP A 17 11.95 -6.25 18.88
CA TRP A 17 12.44 -6.09 17.50
C TRP A 17 12.38 -4.64 16.99
N LEU A 18 11.32 -3.88 17.32
CA LEU A 18 11.28 -2.42 17.06
C LEU A 18 12.36 -1.68 17.87
N ARG A 19 12.72 -2.19 19.06
CA ARG A 19 13.79 -1.63 19.90
C ARG A 19 15.19 -2.05 19.45
N HIS A 20 15.40 -3.28 18.98
CA HIS A 20 16.67 -3.77 18.44
C HIS A 20 16.97 -3.20 17.04
N ALA A 21 15.94 -2.98 16.22
CA ALA A 21 16.01 -2.17 15.00
C ALA A 21 16.29 -0.67 15.28
N SER A 22 16.51 -0.30 16.53
CA SER A 22 16.98 1.03 16.94
C SER A 22 18.42 1.01 17.48
N ALA A 23 18.95 -0.10 18.01
CA ALA A 23 20.25 -0.07 18.70
C ALA A 23 21.48 -0.18 17.77
N LEU A 24 21.37 -0.89 16.64
CA LEU A 24 22.49 -1.08 15.67
C LEU A 24 22.35 -0.21 14.40
N THR A 25 21.20 0.43 14.22
CA THR A 25 20.81 1.22 13.03
C THR A 25 20.55 2.69 13.35
N GLN A 26 20.70 3.10 14.62
CA GLN A 26 20.28 4.39 15.14
C GLN A 26 20.80 5.60 14.34
N PRO A 27 22.07 5.67 13.89
CA PRO A 27 22.54 6.84 13.14
C PRO A 27 21.90 6.93 11.75
N LEU A 28 21.80 5.80 11.04
CA LEU A 28 21.21 5.73 9.70
C LEU A 28 19.69 5.91 9.74
N CYS A 29 19.00 5.26 10.67
CA CYS A 29 17.56 5.37 10.86
C CYS A 29 17.14 6.77 11.34
N GLN A 30 17.86 7.39 12.30
CA GLN A 30 17.56 8.75 12.75
C GLN A 30 17.91 9.83 11.72
N GLN A 31 19.00 9.68 10.95
CA GLN A 31 19.30 10.58 9.84
C GLN A 31 18.25 10.47 8.73
N HIS A 32 17.60 9.31 8.59
CA HIS A 32 16.57 9.03 7.60
C HIS A 32 15.15 9.47 8.04
N LEU A 33 14.84 9.37 9.33
CA LEU A 33 13.65 9.96 9.97
C LEU A 33 13.60 11.49 9.77
N ARG A 34 14.76 12.16 9.80
CA ARG A 34 14.86 13.63 9.59
C ARG A 34 14.84 14.07 8.13
N SER A 35 14.95 13.15 7.16
CA SER A 35 15.05 13.45 5.71
C SER A 35 13.95 12.81 4.85
N GLY A 36 12.85 12.38 5.45
CA GLY A 36 11.67 11.85 4.72
C GLY A 36 11.83 10.43 4.17
N LYS A 37 12.78 9.63 4.69
CA LYS A 37 13.05 8.26 4.20
C LYS A 37 12.24 7.17 4.94
N LEU A 38 10.94 7.40 5.12
CA LEU A 38 9.93 6.35 5.37
C LEU A 38 9.32 5.81 4.06
N ALA A 39 9.98 6.05 2.93
CA ALA A 39 9.52 5.64 1.61
C ALA A 39 9.87 4.17 1.30
N GLY A 40 9.42 3.24 2.14
CA GLY A 40 9.67 1.80 1.94
C GLY A 40 9.04 1.22 0.68
N PHE A 41 8.18 2.00 0.00
CA PHE A 41 7.56 1.69 -1.30
C PHE A 41 6.83 0.34 -1.35
N TYR A 42 6.54 -0.26 -0.18
CA TYR A 42 5.94 -1.57 -0.03
C TYR A 42 6.66 -2.67 -0.83
N VAL A 43 8.00 -2.59 -0.90
CA VAL A 43 8.84 -3.61 -1.53
C VAL A 43 9.59 -4.45 -0.50
N ASP A 44 10.04 -5.65 -0.92
CA ASP A 44 11.08 -6.38 -0.20
C ASP A 44 12.44 -6.07 -0.84
N ALA A 45 13.20 -5.18 -0.19
CA ALA A 45 14.48 -4.74 -0.69
C ALA A 45 15.46 -5.91 -0.80
N ARG A 46 16.22 -5.93 -1.90
CA ARG A 46 17.28 -6.90 -2.25
C ARG A 46 18.67 -6.28 -2.18
N GLN A 47 18.78 -4.96 -2.29
CA GLN A 47 20.05 -4.24 -2.27
C GLN A 47 20.45 -3.81 -0.86
N ALA A 48 21.72 -3.95 -0.52
CA ALA A 48 22.28 -3.44 0.73
C ALA A 48 22.29 -1.89 0.74
N PRO A 49 22.19 -1.24 1.92
CA PRO A 49 21.94 -1.84 3.24
C PRO A 49 20.45 -2.17 3.50
N TRP A 50 19.56 -1.85 2.56
CA TRP A 50 18.10 -1.95 2.75
C TRP A 50 17.62 -3.38 2.92
N SER A 51 18.30 -4.34 2.28
CA SER A 51 17.93 -5.76 2.29
C SER A 51 17.88 -6.39 3.67
N GLU A 52 18.50 -5.79 4.69
CA GLU A 52 18.48 -6.29 6.06
C GLU A 52 17.13 -6.07 6.76
N HIS A 53 16.47 -4.93 6.51
CA HIS A 53 15.28 -4.52 7.29
C HIS A 53 14.08 -4.09 6.45
N PHE A 54 14.28 -3.66 5.20
CA PHE A 54 13.19 -3.15 4.36
C PHE A 54 12.47 -4.30 3.67
N LYS A 55 11.70 -5.07 4.45
CA LYS A 55 10.81 -6.16 4.00
C LYS A 55 9.34 -5.74 4.10
N MET A 56 9.03 -4.55 3.59
CA MET A 56 7.75 -3.90 3.84
C MET A 56 6.58 -4.64 3.18
N ARG A 57 6.82 -5.31 2.04
CA ARG A 57 5.79 -6.13 1.41
C ARG A 57 5.43 -7.31 2.31
N ARG A 58 6.44 -8.11 2.70
CA ARG A 58 6.25 -9.25 3.61
C ARG A 58 5.63 -8.83 4.94
N TYR A 59 6.07 -7.70 5.50
CA TYR A 59 5.53 -7.19 6.74
C TYR A 59 4.02 -6.93 6.65
N ILE A 60 3.55 -6.31 5.56
CA ILE A 60 2.14 -5.96 5.36
C ILE A 60 1.30 -7.16 4.90
N GLU A 61 1.83 -8.06 4.08
CA GLU A 61 1.06 -9.19 3.52
C GLU A 61 1.05 -10.44 4.43
N GLU A 62 2.08 -10.65 5.25
CA GLU A 62 2.25 -11.86 6.09
C GLU A 62 2.29 -11.55 7.60
N GLU A 63 3.30 -10.79 8.05
CA GLU A 63 3.63 -10.66 9.48
C GLU A 63 2.55 -9.91 10.27
N LEU A 64 2.18 -8.73 9.81
CA LEU A 64 1.18 -7.88 10.46
C LEU A 64 -0.21 -8.54 10.46
N PRO A 65 -0.75 -9.08 9.34
CA PRO A 65 -2.01 -9.82 9.35
C PRO A 65 -1.99 -11.01 10.30
N SER A 66 -0.89 -11.78 10.35
CA SER A 66 -0.74 -12.91 11.27
C SER A 66 -0.80 -12.48 12.74
N LEU A 67 -0.12 -11.37 13.09
CA LEU A 67 -0.16 -10.82 14.43
C LEU A 67 -1.56 -10.31 14.81
N VAL A 68 -2.20 -9.58 13.91
CA VAL A 68 -3.55 -9.03 14.13
C VAL A 68 -4.56 -10.17 14.34
N GLY A 69 -4.54 -11.20 13.48
CA GLY A 69 -5.42 -12.36 13.58
C GLY A 69 -5.24 -13.17 14.87
N LYS A 70 -4.06 -13.16 15.48
CA LYS A 70 -3.79 -13.78 16.80
C LYS A 70 -4.20 -12.91 17.98
N SER A 71 -4.25 -11.59 17.79
CA SER A 71 -4.36 -10.62 18.89
C SER A 71 -5.76 -10.01 19.04
N PHE A 72 -6.58 -10.06 17.98
CA PHE A 72 -7.89 -9.39 17.95
C PHE A 72 -8.98 -10.32 17.40
N PRO A 73 -10.26 -10.13 17.78
CA PRO A 73 -11.39 -10.89 17.25
C PRO A 73 -11.74 -10.41 15.82
N VAL A 74 -10.85 -10.64 14.86
CA VAL A 74 -11.03 -10.28 13.45
C VAL A 74 -11.26 -11.53 12.59
N ASP A 75 -12.07 -11.38 11.55
CA ASP A 75 -12.26 -12.43 10.57
C ASP A 75 -11.18 -12.35 9.47
N MET A 76 -10.16 -13.20 9.58
CA MET A 76 -9.07 -13.25 8.62
C MET A 76 -9.48 -13.79 7.24
N SER A 77 -10.69 -14.33 7.07
CA SER A 77 -11.21 -14.72 5.76
C SER A 77 -11.77 -13.53 4.96
N ARG A 78 -12.02 -12.40 5.63
CA ARG A 78 -12.64 -11.19 5.07
C ARG A 78 -11.73 -9.97 5.28
N GLN A 79 -10.72 -9.84 4.42
CA GLN A 79 -9.75 -8.74 4.48
C GLN A 79 -9.93 -7.77 3.31
N GLY A 80 -9.95 -6.47 3.61
CA GLY A 80 -9.88 -5.39 2.63
C GLY A 80 -8.58 -4.59 2.79
N ILE A 81 -8.09 -4.00 1.71
CA ILE A 81 -6.89 -3.15 1.74
C ILE A 81 -7.10 -1.84 1.00
N THR A 82 -6.63 -0.75 1.59
CA THR A 82 -6.61 0.57 0.96
C THR A 82 -5.38 1.36 1.33
N GLY A 83 -5.13 2.46 0.62
CA GLY A 83 -4.04 3.36 0.92
C GLY A 83 -4.06 4.60 0.06
N HIS A 84 -3.20 5.55 0.42
CA HIS A 84 -3.04 6.84 -0.24
C HIS A 84 -1.65 6.97 -0.87
N SER A 85 -1.55 7.43 -2.12
CA SER A 85 -0.26 7.73 -2.77
C SER A 85 0.65 6.50 -2.85
N MET A 86 1.83 6.54 -2.22
CA MET A 86 2.68 5.36 -2.00
C MET A 86 1.93 4.22 -1.28
N GLY A 87 1.06 4.54 -0.32
CA GLY A 87 0.18 3.56 0.32
C GLY A 87 -0.85 2.97 -0.64
N GLY A 88 -1.35 3.76 -1.60
CA GLY A 88 -2.22 3.28 -2.66
C GLY A 88 -1.48 2.32 -3.60
N HIS A 89 -0.23 2.64 -3.93
CA HIS A 89 0.68 1.73 -4.63
C HIS A 89 0.83 0.39 -3.90
N GLY A 90 1.09 0.43 -2.60
CA GLY A 90 1.17 -0.77 -1.76
C GLY A 90 -0.14 -1.57 -1.77
N ALA A 91 -1.27 -0.90 -1.56
CA ALA A 91 -2.59 -1.55 -1.57
C ALA A 91 -2.87 -2.28 -2.90
N LEU A 92 -2.62 -1.63 -4.04
CA LEU A 92 -2.82 -2.23 -5.36
C LEU A 92 -1.89 -3.43 -5.58
N THR A 93 -0.58 -3.26 -5.38
CA THR A 93 0.39 -4.32 -5.67
C THR A 93 0.24 -5.54 -4.75
N ILE A 94 -0.03 -5.31 -3.46
CA ILE A 94 -0.25 -6.38 -2.49
C ILE A 94 -1.55 -7.12 -2.79
N ALA A 95 -2.67 -6.42 -3.06
CA ALA A 95 -3.93 -7.07 -3.41
C ALA A 95 -3.83 -7.90 -4.70
N PHE A 96 -3.16 -7.37 -5.73
CA PHE A 96 -3.04 -8.05 -7.02
C PHE A 96 -2.15 -9.29 -6.97
N LYS A 97 -1.16 -9.31 -6.06
CA LYS A 97 -0.32 -10.49 -5.79
C LYS A 97 -1.02 -11.54 -4.94
N ASN A 98 -1.92 -11.12 -4.06
CA ASN A 98 -2.58 -11.97 -3.07
C ASN A 98 -4.11 -11.93 -3.24
N PRO A 99 -4.64 -12.27 -4.43
CA PRO A 99 -6.05 -12.02 -4.74
C PRO A 99 -7.02 -12.91 -3.96
N ASP A 100 -6.53 -14.01 -3.36
CA ASP A 100 -7.34 -14.85 -2.48
C ASP A 100 -7.42 -14.32 -1.06
N GLN A 101 -6.43 -13.53 -0.63
CA GLN A 101 -6.37 -12.93 0.71
C GLN A 101 -7.25 -11.67 0.81
N TYR A 102 -7.15 -10.76 -0.16
CA TYR A 102 -7.86 -9.48 -0.13
C TYR A 102 -9.11 -9.53 -0.99
N LYS A 103 -10.28 -9.48 -0.35
CA LYS A 103 -11.61 -9.52 -1.00
C LYS A 103 -12.06 -8.15 -1.49
N SER A 104 -11.43 -7.09 -1.01
CA SER A 104 -11.71 -5.72 -1.42
C SER A 104 -10.44 -4.88 -1.50
N VAL A 105 -10.37 -4.04 -2.54
CA VAL A 105 -9.25 -3.12 -2.75
C VAL A 105 -9.78 -1.75 -3.18
N SER A 106 -9.20 -0.69 -2.62
CA SER A 106 -9.42 0.67 -3.09
C SER A 106 -8.19 1.55 -2.87
N ALA A 107 -8.06 2.68 -3.58
CA ALA A 107 -6.91 3.57 -3.40
C ALA A 107 -7.25 5.05 -3.62
N PHE A 108 -6.59 5.92 -2.86
CA PHE A 108 -6.62 7.37 -3.05
C PHE A 108 -5.33 7.82 -3.74
N ALA A 109 -5.46 8.48 -4.90
CA ALA A 109 -4.35 9.04 -5.67
C ALA A 109 -3.11 8.11 -5.75
N PRO A 110 -3.26 6.82 -6.14
CA PRO A 110 -2.15 5.86 -6.05
C PRO A 110 -1.02 6.18 -7.03
N ILE A 111 0.22 5.84 -6.64
CA ILE A 111 1.33 5.69 -7.60
C ILE A 111 1.10 4.37 -8.37
N ALA A 112 0.36 4.42 -9.47
CA ALA A 112 -0.15 3.22 -10.10
C ALA A 112 0.87 2.50 -11.00
N ALA A 113 1.75 3.26 -11.66
CA ALA A 113 2.78 2.72 -12.55
C ALA A 113 4.18 3.26 -12.16
N PRO A 114 4.77 2.81 -11.04
CA PRO A 114 6.05 3.30 -10.55
C PRO A 114 7.21 3.04 -11.53
N MET A 115 7.14 2.05 -12.41
CA MET A 115 8.18 1.86 -13.44
C MET A 115 8.17 2.95 -14.53
N ARG A 116 7.19 3.85 -14.50
CA ARG A 116 6.94 4.89 -15.49
C ARG A 116 6.88 6.29 -14.86
N CYS A 117 7.43 6.47 -13.66
CA CYS A 117 7.48 7.79 -13.03
C CYS A 117 8.81 8.08 -12.31
N PRO A 118 9.17 9.37 -12.15
CA PRO A 118 10.43 9.75 -11.50
C PRO A 118 10.59 9.22 -10.07
N TRP A 119 9.51 9.11 -9.29
CA TRP A 119 9.61 8.53 -7.94
C TRP A 119 10.01 7.06 -7.96
N GLY A 120 9.46 6.26 -8.87
CA GLY A 120 9.85 4.86 -8.99
C GLY A 120 11.23 4.68 -9.61
N ASP A 121 11.61 5.49 -10.60
CA ASP A 121 12.97 5.50 -11.16
C ASP A 121 14.03 5.85 -10.10
N LYS A 122 13.66 6.60 -9.07
CA LYS A 122 14.53 6.89 -7.91
C LYS A 122 14.50 5.79 -6.84
N ALA A 123 13.34 5.21 -6.56
CA ALA A 123 13.14 4.29 -5.44
C ALA A 123 13.47 2.83 -5.78
N LEU A 124 12.96 2.32 -6.90
CA LEU A 124 13.06 0.92 -7.30
C LEU A 124 14.51 0.44 -7.48
N PRO A 125 15.43 1.16 -8.17
CA PRO A 125 16.81 0.69 -8.28
C PRO A 125 17.55 0.65 -6.94
N ARG A 126 17.21 1.56 -6.01
CA ARG A 126 17.81 1.59 -4.67
C ARG A 126 17.44 0.36 -3.85
N TYR A 127 16.22 -0.15 -4.00
CA TYR A 127 15.74 -1.29 -3.23
C TYR A 127 15.91 -2.63 -3.95
N LEU A 128 15.65 -2.68 -5.25
CA LEU A 128 15.56 -3.92 -6.03
C LEU A 128 16.79 -4.16 -6.91
N GLY A 129 17.55 -3.11 -7.22
CA GLY A 129 18.69 -3.16 -8.14
C GLY A 129 18.33 -2.69 -9.54
N PRO A 130 19.29 -2.63 -10.46
CA PRO A 130 19.10 -2.04 -11.79
C PRO A 130 18.24 -2.89 -12.75
N ASP A 131 18.02 -4.17 -12.43
CA ASP A 131 17.21 -5.06 -13.25
C ASP A 131 15.72 -4.71 -13.15
N ARG A 132 15.21 -4.06 -14.20
CA ARG A 132 13.81 -3.64 -14.32
C ARG A 132 12.83 -4.82 -14.36
N GLU A 133 13.26 -6.03 -14.69
CA GLU A 133 12.36 -7.19 -14.64
C GLU A 133 11.93 -7.48 -13.19
N THR A 134 12.82 -7.26 -12.22
CA THR A 134 12.47 -7.40 -10.80
C THR A 134 11.44 -6.38 -10.32
N TRP A 135 11.33 -5.24 -11.02
CA TRP A 135 10.42 -4.15 -10.66
C TRP A 135 8.98 -4.43 -11.05
N ARG A 136 8.75 -5.27 -12.07
CA ARG A 136 7.41 -5.62 -12.54
C ARG A 136 6.55 -6.27 -11.46
N ALA A 137 7.18 -6.96 -10.51
CA ALA A 137 6.51 -7.49 -9.33
C ALA A 137 5.97 -6.39 -8.40
N TYR A 138 6.39 -5.14 -8.57
CA TYR A 138 6.01 -4.00 -7.74
C TYR A 138 5.49 -2.86 -8.64
N ASP A 139 4.74 -3.18 -9.68
CA ASP A 139 4.05 -2.21 -10.52
C ASP A 139 2.64 -2.73 -10.80
N ALA A 140 1.61 -1.97 -10.43
CA ALA A 140 0.24 -2.44 -10.50
C ALA A 140 -0.21 -2.68 -11.95
N THR A 141 0.31 -1.88 -12.90
CA THR A 141 -0.02 -2.02 -14.33
C THR A 141 0.63 -3.25 -14.94
N GLU A 142 1.86 -3.57 -14.52
CA GLU A 142 2.57 -4.79 -14.93
C GLU A 142 1.96 -6.06 -14.33
N LEU A 143 1.47 -5.98 -13.08
CA LEU A 143 0.74 -7.08 -12.44
C LEU A 143 -0.61 -7.34 -13.13
N LEU A 144 -1.36 -6.29 -13.48
CA LEU A 144 -2.63 -6.41 -14.21
C LEU A 144 -2.43 -7.09 -15.56
N ALA A 145 -1.38 -6.74 -16.30
CA ALA A 145 -1.08 -7.33 -17.61
C ALA A 145 -0.82 -8.85 -17.55
N ARG A 146 -0.48 -9.39 -16.38
CA ARG A 146 -0.18 -10.82 -16.15
C ARG A 146 -1.23 -11.51 -15.28
N MET A 147 -2.31 -10.82 -14.91
CA MET A 147 -3.29 -11.32 -13.97
C MET A 147 -4.25 -12.33 -14.64
N PRO A 148 -4.30 -13.58 -14.16
CA PRO A 148 -5.32 -14.52 -14.61
C PRO A 148 -6.69 -14.12 -14.07
N ASP A 149 -7.70 -14.28 -14.92
CA ASP A 149 -9.12 -14.05 -14.62
C ASP A 149 -9.42 -12.66 -14.02
N ALA A 150 -8.72 -11.63 -14.51
CA ALA A 150 -8.89 -10.24 -14.04
C ALA A 150 -10.37 -9.79 -14.01
N LYS A 151 -11.20 -10.26 -14.95
CA LYS A 151 -12.65 -9.99 -15.01
C LYS A 151 -13.44 -10.53 -13.81
N ALA A 152 -12.97 -11.63 -13.20
CA ALA A 152 -13.62 -12.26 -12.05
C ALA A 152 -13.14 -11.68 -10.70
N ARG A 153 -12.23 -10.71 -10.73
CA ARG A 153 -11.70 -10.10 -9.51
C ARG A 153 -12.68 -9.08 -8.91
N PRO A 154 -12.60 -8.86 -7.58
CA PRO A 154 -13.30 -7.77 -6.91
C PRO A 154 -13.14 -6.43 -7.64
N ARG A 155 -14.19 -5.62 -7.64
CA ARG A 155 -14.13 -4.26 -8.21
C ARG A 155 -13.11 -3.41 -7.45
N LEU A 156 -12.21 -2.77 -8.19
CA LEU A 156 -11.30 -1.77 -7.67
C LEU A 156 -11.98 -0.40 -7.66
N LEU A 157 -11.93 0.30 -6.53
CA LEU A 157 -12.32 1.71 -6.42
C LEU A 157 -11.07 2.60 -6.33
N VAL A 158 -10.95 3.58 -7.22
CA VAL A 158 -9.90 4.60 -7.17
C VAL A 158 -10.49 5.99 -7.21
N ASP A 159 -10.06 6.83 -6.28
CA ASP A 159 -10.32 8.26 -6.31
C ASP A 159 -9.04 9.03 -6.59
N VAL A 160 -9.14 10.08 -7.42
CA VAL A 160 -8.04 11.02 -7.61
C VAL A 160 -8.54 12.47 -7.74
N GLY A 161 -7.82 13.39 -7.11
CA GLY A 161 -8.05 14.83 -7.27
C GLY A 161 -7.48 15.35 -8.60
N LEU A 162 -8.25 16.15 -9.33
CA LEU A 162 -7.79 16.76 -10.59
C LEU A 162 -6.87 17.98 -10.37
N ALA A 163 -6.84 18.54 -9.15
CA ALA A 163 -5.90 19.58 -8.77
C ALA A 163 -4.66 19.02 -8.03
N ASP A 164 -4.48 17.70 -8.02
CA ASP A 164 -3.33 17.04 -7.45
C ASP A 164 -2.06 17.35 -8.26
N GLN A 165 -1.09 18.03 -7.64
CA GLN A 165 0.17 18.41 -8.29
C GLN A 165 1.03 17.22 -8.79
N PHE A 166 0.74 16.00 -8.33
CA PHE A 166 1.48 14.79 -8.71
C PHE A 166 0.80 13.98 -9.81
N LEU A 167 -0.45 14.29 -10.17
CA LEU A 167 -1.29 13.52 -11.09
C LEU A 167 -0.59 13.22 -12.42
N GLY A 168 -0.10 14.25 -13.10
CA GLY A 168 0.44 14.14 -14.46
C GLY A 168 1.85 13.56 -14.57
N LEU A 169 2.61 13.51 -13.46
CA LEU A 169 4.03 13.10 -13.49
C LEU A 169 4.34 11.86 -12.67
N GLN A 170 3.65 11.67 -11.53
CA GLN A 170 3.99 10.63 -10.57
C GLN A 170 2.97 9.50 -10.51
N LEU A 171 1.67 9.84 -10.57
CA LEU A 171 0.62 8.89 -10.25
C LEU A 171 0.31 7.92 -11.40
N ASN A 172 0.36 8.41 -12.64
CA ASN A 172 0.08 7.62 -13.85
C ASN A 172 -1.30 6.92 -13.82
N ILE A 173 -2.33 7.63 -13.37
CA ILE A 173 -3.70 7.09 -13.24
C ILE A 173 -4.28 6.67 -14.59
N ASP A 174 -4.01 7.40 -15.67
CA ASP A 174 -4.49 7.02 -17.00
C ASP A 174 -3.85 5.72 -17.49
N THR A 175 -2.60 5.43 -17.09
CA THR A 175 -1.96 4.14 -17.37
C THR A 175 -2.64 3.00 -16.62
N LEU A 176 -3.09 3.24 -15.38
CA LEU A 176 -3.89 2.26 -14.63
C LEU A 176 -5.23 1.98 -15.30
N GLU A 177 -5.95 3.03 -15.70
CA GLU A 177 -7.24 2.91 -16.37
C GLU A 177 -7.11 2.08 -17.67
N GLN A 178 -6.08 2.36 -18.48
CA GLN A 178 -5.78 1.59 -19.69
C GLN A 178 -5.42 0.14 -19.38
N ALA A 179 -4.61 -0.12 -18.35
CA ALA A 179 -4.22 -1.49 -17.95
C ALA A 179 -5.43 -2.29 -17.44
N CYS A 180 -6.31 -1.69 -16.63
CA CYS A 180 -7.55 -2.31 -16.20
C CYS A 180 -8.46 -2.63 -17.39
N ALA A 181 -8.63 -1.69 -18.32
CA ALA A 181 -9.42 -1.91 -19.53
C ALA A 181 -8.87 -3.06 -20.39
N ALA A 182 -7.55 -3.10 -20.61
CA ALA A 182 -6.89 -4.16 -21.38
C ALA A 182 -7.02 -5.54 -20.73
N ALA A 183 -6.91 -5.62 -19.40
CA ALA A 183 -7.10 -6.87 -18.65
C ALA A 183 -8.59 -7.26 -18.48
N GLY A 184 -9.51 -6.32 -18.68
CA GLY A 184 -10.91 -6.46 -18.31
C GLY A 184 -11.15 -6.44 -16.79
N TYR A 185 -10.23 -5.86 -16.01
CA TYR A 185 -10.37 -5.74 -14.56
C TYR A 185 -11.48 -4.74 -14.22
N PRO A 186 -12.46 -5.07 -13.35
CA PRO A 186 -13.53 -4.14 -12.99
C PRO A 186 -12.99 -2.94 -12.20
N LEU A 187 -12.93 -1.77 -12.84
CA LEU A 187 -12.47 -0.52 -12.25
C LEU A 187 -13.63 0.49 -12.13
N THR A 188 -13.73 1.11 -10.97
CA THR A 188 -14.47 2.36 -10.76
C THR A 188 -13.45 3.43 -10.42
N LEU A 189 -13.15 4.28 -11.40
CA LEU A 189 -12.24 5.41 -11.25
C LEU A 189 -13.05 6.71 -11.21
N ARG A 190 -12.95 7.46 -10.12
CA ARG A 190 -13.61 8.78 -9.97
C ARG A 190 -12.55 9.88 -9.90
N ARG A 191 -12.79 10.93 -10.68
CA ARG A 191 -11.91 12.09 -10.82
C ARG A 191 -12.61 13.30 -10.23
N HIS A 192 -11.99 13.95 -9.26
CA HIS A 192 -12.64 14.99 -8.44
C HIS A 192 -12.05 16.36 -8.71
N ALA A 193 -12.86 17.25 -9.30
CA ALA A 193 -12.45 18.62 -9.59
C ALA A 193 -12.17 19.41 -8.30
N GLY A 194 -11.07 20.17 -8.29
CA GLY A 194 -10.69 21.04 -7.16
C GLY A 194 -10.07 20.35 -5.96
N TYR A 195 -9.97 19.01 -5.96
CA TYR A 195 -9.31 18.26 -4.90
C TYR A 195 -7.82 18.03 -5.21
N ASP A 196 -7.00 18.14 -4.17
CA ASP A 196 -5.54 17.98 -4.20
C ASP A 196 -5.10 16.61 -3.65
N HIS A 197 -3.80 16.46 -3.36
CA HIS A 197 -3.20 15.25 -2.77
C HIS A 197 -3.35 15.16 -1.23
N GLY A 198 -4.06 16.12 -0.62
CA GLY A 198 -4.09 16.31 0.81
C GLY A 198 -5.10 15.41 1.54
N TYR A 199 -5.04 15.44 2.87
CA TYR A 199 -6.01 14.69 3.69
C TYR A 199 -7.44 15.27 3.65
N TYR A 200 -7.64 16.51 3.18
CA TYR A 200 -8.99 17.02 2.90
C TYR A 200 -9.67 16.21 1.79
N PHE A 201 -8.94 15.91 0.72
CA PHE A 201 -9.41 14.99 -0.33
C PHE A 201 -9.73 13.60 0.25
N ILE A 202 -8.79 12.99 0.97
CA ILE A 202 -8.96 11.64 1.53
C ILE A 202 -10.18 11.58 2.47
N SER A 203 -10.27 12.51 3.42
CA SER A 203 -11.35 12.53 4.42
C SER A 203 -12.73 12.74 3.79
N THR A 204 -12.82 13.53 2.71
CA THR A 204 -14.06 13.76 1.97
C THR A 204 -14.63 12.46 1.41
N PHE A 205 -13.78 11.59 0.86
CA PHE A 205 -14.20 10.37 0.17
C PHE A 205 -13.99 9.08 0.97
N MET A 206 -13.45 9.16 2.19
CA MET A 206 -13.21 8.02 3.08
C MET A 206 -14.47 7.21 3.34
N ALA A 207 -15.61 7.86 3.57
CA ALA A 207 -16.88 7.17 3.83
C ALA A 207 -17.30 6.25 2.67
N ASP A 208 -17.05 6.66 1.43
CA ASP A 208 -17.37 5.85 0.25
C ASP A 208 -16.42 4.66 0.12
N HIS A 209 -15.14 4.84 0.42
CA HIS A 209 -14.18 3.74 0.45
C HIS A 209 -14.55 2.71 1.53
N LEU A 210 -14.98 3.16 2.71
CA LEU A 210 -15.45 2.26 3.78
C LEU A 210 -16.70 1.49 3.35
N ARG A 211 -17.68 2.14 2.70
CA ARG A 211 -18.87 1.47 2.16
C ARG A 211 -18.53 0.46 1.06
N HIS A 212 -17.59 0.81 0.18
CA HIS A 212 -17.07 -0.10 -0.84
C HIS A 212 -16.48 -1.35 -0.20
N HIS A 213 -15.62 -1.19 0.82
CA HIS A 213 -15.05 -2.32 1.55
C HIS A 213 -16.11 -3.15 2.26
N ALA A 214 -17.07 -2.53 2.96
CA ALA A 214 -18.15 -3.23 3.64
C ALA A 214 -18.96 -4.11 2.65
N ALA A 215 -19.40 -3.52 1.53
CA ALA A 215 -20.17 -4.24 0.52
C ALA A 215 -19.42 -5.44 -0.07
N MET A 216 -18.11 -5.31 -0.31
CA MET A 216 -17.27 -6.38 -0.85
C MET A 216 -16.90 -7.45 0.18
N LEU A 217 -16.96 -7.12 1.47
CA LEU A 217 -16.73 -8.04 2.59
C LEU A 217 -18.02 -8.70 3.11
N GLY A 218 -19.17 -8.39 2.52
CA GLY A 218 -20.46 -8.99 2.89
C GLY A 218 -21.05 -8.43 4.19
N GLU A 219 -20.80 -7.15 4.48
CA GLU A 219 -21.42 -6.38 5.56
C GLU A 219 -22.48 -5.41 5.02
#